data_AF-A0A7C2Y8Q7-F1
#
_entry.id   AF-A0A7C2Y8Q7-F1
#
_cell.length_a   1.000
_cell.length_b   1.000
_cell.length_c   1.000
_cell.angle_alpha   90.00
_cell.angle_beta   90.00
_cell.angle_gamma   90.00
#
_symmetry.space_group_name_H-M   'P 1'
#
loop_
_entity.id
_entity.type
_entity.pdbx_description
1 polymer ?
#
loop_
_entity_poly.entity_id
_entity_poly.type
_entity_poly.pdbx_seq_one_letter_code
_entity_poly.pdbx_strand_id
1 'polypeptide(L)'
;MEWRDAMPERDVLLTGIPRSGTTLACWLLNHLPDAVALVEPAMGVRFWLGRWDRRQASASVRQFFTRVRKRIAARRPIPSFHVDGEITANTVEEQRVGTSRRPIARYGKVPIAKRLSAHFWLIVKHPAPFTALLNELVEHFPVYAIVRNPLAVLASWNSVSLPVNKGHVPVAEWFDPLLRRTLSRIPDRWARQLALLDWFFETYRRVLPETAILRYEDIVASGGRALSVIVPAAAELNVPLPNRNASPLYDVSLMCALGERLLKTDGAYWDFYSRESVERLIAEVRG
;
A
#
# COMPACT_ATOMS: atom_id res chain seq x y z
N MET A 1 15.41 27.83 -22.05
CA MET A 1 14.41 28.61 -21.30
C MET A 1 14.00 27.77 -20.10
N GLU A 2 14.27 28.32 -18.93
CA GLU A 2 14.41 27.69 -17.61
C GLU A 2 13.23 26.84 -17.15
N TRP A 3 13.52 25.62 -16.65
CA TRP A 3 12.59 24.81 -15.84
C TRP A 3 13.20 24.49 -14.48
N ARG A 4 13.82 25.48 -13.81
CA ARG A 4 14.62 25.24 -12.59
C ARG A 4 14.16 25.91 -11.30
N ASP A 5 13.01 26.58 -11.26
CA ASP A 5 12.50 27.17 -10.00
C ASP A 5 11.00 26.91 -9.76
N ALA A 6 10.64 25.65 -9.57
CA ALA A 6 9.48 25.30 -8.76
C ALA A 6 9.94 24.25 -7.76
N MET A 7 9.78 24.49 -6.46
CA MET A 7 10.02 23.49 -5.42
C MET A 7 9.50 22.12 -5.86
N PRO A 8 10.17 20.99 -5.57
CA PRO A 8 9.61 19.68 -5.90
C PRO A 8 8.20 19.61 -5.32
N GLU A 9 7.20 19.44 -6.19
CA GLU A 9 5.81 19.35 -5.78
C GLU A 9 5.74 18.31 -4.66
N ARG A 10 5.14 18.68 -3.52
CA ARG A 10 4.90 17.79 -2.37
C ARG A 10 3.82 16.75 -2.68
N ASP A 11 3.90 16.19 -3.89
CA ASP A 11 3.09 15.16 -4.50
C ASP A 11 3.82 13.84 -4.35
N VAL A 12 3.29 12.98 -3.50
CA VAL A 12 3.94 11.73 -3.12
C VAL A 12 3.09 10.55 -3.53
N LEU A 13 3.74 9.52 -4.07
CA LEU A 13 3.11 8.24 -4.31
C LEU A 13 3.41 7.29 -3.15
N LEU A 14 2.35 6.68 -2.62
CA LEU A 14 2.45 5.63 -1.63
C LEU A 14 2.01 4.31 -2.25
N THR A 15 2.91 3.34 -2.27
CA THR A 15 2.60 1.96 -2.64
C THR A 15 2.89 1.04 -1.46
N GLY A 16 2.75 -0.25 -1.66
CA GLY A 16 3.04 -1.26 -0.66
C GLY A 16 2.36 -2.56 -0.98
N ILE A 17 2.71 -3.60 -0.26
CA ILE A 17 2.08 -4.91 -0.44
C ILE A 17 0.60 -4.75 -0.05
N PRO A 18 -0.38 -5.27 -0.81
CA PRO A 18 -1.77 -5.25 -0.36
C PRO A 18 -1.87 -5.81 1.06
N ARG A 19 -2.55 -5.11 1.97
CA ARG A 19 -2.64 -5.45 3.41
C ARG A 19 -1.35 -5.27 4.25
N SER A 20 -0.37 -4.50 3.75
CA SER A 20 0.82 -4.09 4.52
C SER A 20 0.59 -2.92 5.49
N GLY A 21 -0.55 -2.22 5.43
CA GLY A 21 -0.78 -1.05 6.28
C GLY A 21 -0.69 0.30 5.56
N THR A 22 -0.64 0.33 4.24
CA THR A 22 -0.69 1.59 3.47
C THR A 22 -1.93 2.44 3.75
N THR A 23 -3.09 1.83 4.01
CA THR A 23 -4.30 2.59 4.43
C THR A 23 -4.12 3.21 5.82
N LEU A 24 -3.52 2.48 6.77
CA LEU A 24 -3.18 3.01 8.09
C LEU A 24 -2.24 4.22 7.96
N ALA A 25 -1.23 4.13 7.10
CA ALA A 25 -0.34 5.26 6.82
C ALA A 25 -1.09 6.46 6.24
N CYS A 26 -2.03 6.27 5.30
CA CYS A 26 -2.87 7.37 4.82
C CYS A 26 -3.71 8.00 5.94
N TRP A 27 -4.29 7.18 6.83
CA TRP A 27 -5.05 7.68 7.98
C TRP A 27 -4.17 8.52 8.92
N LEU A 28 -2.97 8.02 9.27
CA LEU A 28 -2.00 8.74 10.10
C LEU A 28 -1.54 10.06 9.46
N LEU A 29 -1.19 10.04 8.18
CA LEU A 29 -0.81 11.26 7.43
C LEU A 29 -1.96 12.26 7.37
N ASN A 30 -3.21 11.79 7.39
CA ASN A 30 -4.39 12.65 7.49
C ASN A 30 -4.64 13.22 8.90
N HIS A 31 -3.84 12.90 9.92
CA HIS A 31 -3.84 13.68 11.17
C HIS A 31 -2.99 14.95 11.09
N LEU A 32 -2.07 15.03 10.13
CA LEU A 32 -1.21 16.21 9.98
C LEU A 32 -2.00 17.41 9.42
N PRO A 33 -1.75 18.63 9.90
CA PRO A 33 -2.55 19.80 9.55
C PRO A 33 -2.44 20.17 8.06
N ASP A 34 -1.25 20.04 7.46
CA ASP A 34 -0.95 20.46 6.08
C ASP A 34 -0.66 19.28 5.13
N ALA A 35 -1.40 18.19 5.31
CA ALA A 35 -1.32 17.00 4.46
C ALA A 35 -2.69 16.41 4.13
N VAL A 36 -2.80 15.84 2.94
CA VAL A 36 -3.95 15.07 2.47
C VAL A 36 -3.43 13.78 1.85
N ALA A 37 -3.83 12.64 2.41
CA ALA A 37 -3.54 11.33 1.86
C ALA A 37 -4.80 10.68 1.30
N LEU A 38 -4.80 10.32 0.03
CA LEU A 38 -5.95 9.70 -0.66
C LEU A 38 -5.75 8.19 -0.81
N VAL A 39 -6.82 7.43 -0.64
CA VAL A 39 -6.80 5.96 -0.75
C VAL A 39 -7.40 5.53 -2.07
N GLU A 40 -6.55 5.01 -2.95
CA GLU A 40 -6.91 4.36 -4.21
C GLU A 40 -7.90 5.17 -5.06
N PRO A 41 -7.68 6.50 -5.27
CA PRO A 41 -8.61 7.34 -6.00
C PRO A 41 -8.69 6.91 -7.47
N ALA A 42 -9.81 7.19 -8.15
CA ALA A 42 -9.94 6.87 -9.57
C ALA A 42 -9.02 7.79 -10.40
N MET A 43 -7.98 7.20 -10.98
CA MET A 43 -6.99 7.91 -11.80
C MET A 43 -7.56 8.38 -13.16
N GLY A 44 -8.69 7.80 -13.58
CA GLY A 44 -9.42 8.11 -14.82
C GLY A 44 -9.07 7.17 -15.97
N VAL A 45 -9.89 7.19 -17.04
CA VAL A 45 -9.81 6.23 -18.17
C VAL A 45 -8.43 6.20 -18.82
N ARG A 46 -7.79 7.36 -19.02
CA ARG A 46 -6.45 7.46 -19.64
C ARG A 46 -5.36 6.72 -18.87
N PHE A 47 -5.45 6.68 -17.54
CA PHE A 47 -4.52 5.89 -16.72
C PHE A 47 -4.64 4.40 -17.04
N TRP A 48 -5.86 3.89 -17.19
CA TRP A 48 -6.15 2.49 -17.48
C TRP A 48 -5.86 2.10 -18.93
N LEU A 49 -5.94 3.05 -19.87
CA LEU A 49 -5.46 2.87 -21.24
C LEU A 49 -3.93 2.71 -21.32
N GLY A 50 -3.22 3.20 -20.30
CA GLY A 50 -1.77 3.07 -20.14
C GLY A 50 -1.26 1.63 -19.97
N ARG A 51 -2.12 0.62 -19.99
CA ARG A 51 -1.71 -0.80 -20.11
C ARG A 51 -0.80 -1.06 -21.33
N TRP A 52 -0.89 -0.22 -22.35
CA TRP A 52 -0.09 -0.28 -23.57
C TRP A 52 0.99 0.80 -23.66
N ASP A 53 0.96 1.78 -22.75
CA ASP A 53 1.91 2.90 -22.70
C ASP A 53 2.12 3.35 -21.24
N ARG A 54 3.20 2.86 -20.64
CA ARG A 54 3.58 3.14 -19.25
C ARG A 54 3.96 4.62 -19.04
N ARG A 55 4.44 5.31 -20.09
CA ARG A 55 4.71 6.77 -20.04
C ARG A 55 3.40 7.56 -19.99
N GLN A 56 2.40 7.15 -20.76
CA GLN A 56 1.06 7.73 -20.69
C GLN A 56 0.39 7.52 -19.32
N ALA A 57 0.57 6.34 -18.71
CA ALA A 57 0.10 6.08 -17.35
C ALA A 57 0.72 7.10 -16.36
N SER A 58 2.04 7.27 -16.39
CA SER A 58 2.77 8.23 -15.54
C SER A 58 2.36 9.69 -15.79
N ALA A 59 2.15 10.09 -17.04
CA ALA A 59 1.62 11.42 -17.36
C ALA A 59 0.19 11.62 -16.82
N SER A 60 -0.63 10.58 -16.81
CA SER A 60 -1.98 10.60 -16.23
C SER A 60 -1.95 10.77 -14.72
N VAL A 61 -0.91 10.26 -14.03
CA VAL A 61 -0.69 10.51 -12.60
C VAL A 61 -0.41 11.99 -12.34
N ARG A 62 0.48 12.64 -13.09
CA ARG A 62 0.74 14.09 -12.96
C ARG A 62 -0.55 14.91 -13.15
N GLN A 63 -1.30 14.61 -14.20
CA GLN A 63 -2.60 15.27 -14.45
C GLN A 63 -3.61 15.00 -13.34
N PHE A 64 -3.55 13.86 -12.67
CA PHE A 64 -4.38 13.57 -11.50
C PHE A 64 -4.04 14.52 -10.34
N PHE A 65 -2.77 14.66 -9.97
CA PHE A 65 -2.34 15.59 -8.92
C PHE A 65 -2.77 17.03 -9.19
N THR A 66 -2.50 17.56 -10.38
CA THR A 66 -2.92 18.92 -10.76
C THR A 66 -4.44 19.11 -10.62
N ARG A 67 -5.24 18.11 -11.03
CA ARG A 67 -6.70 18.16 -10.91
C ARG A 67 -7.14 18.12 -9.46
N VAL A 68 -6.55 17.26 -8.63
CA VAL A 68 -6.89 17.17 -7.20
C VAL A 68 -6.55 18.46 -6.47
N ARG A 69 -5.35 19.02 -6.69
CA ARG A 69 -4.96 20.32 -6.11
C ARG A 69 -5.95 21.42 -6.45
N LYS A 70 -6.35 21.55 -7.73
CA LYS A 70 -7.39 22.50 -8.17
C LYS A 70 -8.74 22.29 -7.48
N ARG A 71 -9.16 21.04 -7.30
CA ARG A 71 -10.42 20.73 -6.59
C ARG A 71 -10.36 21.09 -5.11
N ILE A 72 -9.24 20.78 -4.44
CA ILE A 72 -9.03 21.11 -3.03
C ILE A 72 -9.03 22.64 -2.85
N ALA A 73 -8.31 23.38 -3.70
CA ALA A 73 -8.32 24.84 -3.70
C ALA A 73 -9.73 25.43 -3.89
N ALA A 74 -10.54 24.80 -4.75
CA ALA A 74 -11.94 25.16 -4.95
C ALA A 74 -12.91 24.62 -3.89
N ARG A 75 -12.41 24.03 -2.79
CA ARG A 75 -13.20 23.38 -1.71
C ARG A 75 -14.21 22.36 -2.22
N ARG A 76 -13.85 21.64 -3.29
CA ARG A 76 -14.69 20.58 -3.88
C ARG A 76 -14.29 19.22 -3.31
N PRO A 77 -15.27 18.34 -2.99
CA PRO A 77 -14.98 16.97 -2.57
C PRO A 77 -14.11 16.20 -3.58
N ILE A 78 -13.24 15.32 -3.08
CA ILE A 78 -12.22 14.61 -3.85
C ILE A 78 -12.59 13.13 -3.97
N PRO A 79 -12.43 12.49 -5.15
CA PRO A 79 -12.61 11.05 -5.27
C PRO A 79 -11.59 10.27 -4.43
N SER A 80 -12.04 9.35 -3.59
CA SER A 80 -11.21 8.43 -2.81
C SER A 80 -12.07 7.25 -2.33
N PHE A 81 -11.44 6.13 -1.99
CA PHE A 81 -12.08 5.15 -1.11
C PHE A 81 -12.21 5.71 0.30
N HIS A 82 -13.34 5.43 0.95
CA HIS A 82 -13.67 5.92 2.27
C HIS A 82 -14.68 4.99 2.98
N VAL A 83 -14.81 5.16 4.28
CA VAL A 83 -15.93 4.63 5.09
C VAL A 83 -16.70 5.85 5.57
N ASP A 84 -17.96 5.97 5.14
CA ASP A 84 -18.88 7.05 5.55
C ASP A 84 -18.36 8.48 5.43
N GLY A 85 -17.69 8.77 4.31
CA GLY A 85 -17.11 10.07 3.99
C GLY A 85 -15.70 10.27 4.53
N GLU A 86 -15.15 9.33 5.29
CA GLU A 86 -13.87 9.46 5.97
C GLU A 86 -12.82 8.44 5.50
N ILE A 87 -11.57 8.88 5.44
CA ILE A 87 -10.43 7.99 5.17
C ILE A 87 -10.04 7.38 6.52
N THR A 88 -10.43 6.13 6.75
CA THR A 88 -10.21 5.41 8.02
C THR A 88 -8.97 4.50 7.97
N ALA A 89 -8.47 4.10 9.14
CA ALA A 89 -7.30 3.21 9.26
C ALA A 89 -7.55 1.79 8.72
N ASN A 90 -8.80 1.32 8.74
CA ASN A 90 -9.17 -0.04 8.32
C ASN A 90 -10.36 -0.01 7.34
N THR A 91 -10.21 -0.72 6.22
CA THR A 91 -11.17 -0.77 5.12
C THR A 91 -11.84 -2.13 4.95
N VAL A 92 -11.68 -3.02 5.92
CA VAL A 92 -12.23 -4.39 5.95
C VAL A 92 -12.95 -4.60 7.27
N GLU A 93 -14.05 -5.37 7.25
CA GLU A 93 -14.83 -5.75 8.43
C GLU A 93 -13.92 -6.24 9.58
N GLU A 94 -14.28 -5.85 10.81
CA GLU A 94 -13.59 -6.28 12.03
C GLU A 94 -14.17 -7.56 12.63
N GLN A 95 -15.29 -8.04 12.08
CA GLN A 95 -15.92 -9.31 12.45
C GLN A 95 -16.00 -10.23 11.23
N ARG A 96 -15.93 -11.54 11.48
CA ARG A 96 -16.02 -12.56 10.42
C ARG A 96 -17.48 -12.94 10.23
N VAL A 97 -18.13 -12.41 9.20
CA VAL A 97 -19.45 -12.89 8.76
C VAL A 97 -19.24 -13.96 7.68
N GLY A 98 -19.20 -15.23 8.08
CA GLY A 98 -18.96 -16.38 7.20
C GLY A 98 -17.48 -16.80 7.11
N THR A 99 -17.00 -17.20 5.93
CA THR A 99 -15.65 -17.79 5.77
C THR A 99 -14.54 -16.75 5.54
N SER A 100 -14.85 -15.51 5.15
CA SER A 100 -13.88 -14.45 4.86
C SER A 100 -14.45 -13.08 5.16
N ARG A 101 -13.58 -12.13 5.52
CA ARG A 101 -13.99 -10.74 5.79
C ARG A 101 -14.15 -9.95 4.49
N ARG A 102 -15.13 -9.04 4.45
CA ARG A 102 -15.43 -8.23 3.27
C ARG A 102 -14.82 -6.81 3.37
N PRO A 103 -14.47 -6.19 2.24
CA PRO A 103 -14.17 -4.76 2.20
C PRO A 103 -15.41 -3.94 2.58
N ILE A 104 -15.24 -2.94 3.45
CA ILE A 104 -16.30 -1.98 3.85
C ILE A 104 -16.11 -0.60 3.22
N ALA A 105 -14.91 -0.30 2.72
CA ALA A 105 -14.66 0.95 2.04
C ALA A 105 -15.35 0.98 0.68
N ARG A 106 -16.02 2.10 0.39
CA ARG A 106 -16.64 2.37 -0.90
C ARG A 106 -15.94 3.53 -1.59
N TYR A 107 -15.95 3.50 -2.91
CA TYR A 107 -15.49 4.62 -3.70
C TYR A 107 -16.53 5.75 -3.66
N GLY A 108 -16.09 6.97 -3.38
CA GLY A 108 -16.98 8.12 -3.34
C GLY A 108 -16.20 9.43 -3.26
N LYS A 109 -16.92 10.50 -2.92
CA LYS A 109 -16.36 11.85 -2.80
C LYS A 109 -16.18 12.20 -1.33
N VAL A 110 -14.95 12.47 -0.92
CA VAL A 110 -14.57 12.84 0.44
C VAL A 110 -14.42 14.37 0.53
N PRO A 111 -15.11 15.04 1.47
CA PRO A 111 -14.84 16.44 1.76
C PRO A 111 -13.49 16.59 2.48
N ILE A 112 -12.73 17.63 2.15
CA ILE A 112 -11.49 17.98 2.85
C ILE A 112 -11.79 19.20 3.72
N ALA A 113 -11.96 18.97 5.03
CA ALA A 113 -12.32 20.04 5.99
C ALA A 113 -11.12 20.89 6.42
N LYS A 114 -9.89 20.41 6.19
CA LYS A 114 -8.66 21.08 6.62
C LYS A 114 -8.43 22.40 5.88
N ARG A 115 -7.86 23.39 6.59
CA ARG A 115 -7.28 24.57 5.96
C ARG A 115 -5.85 24.23 5.54
N LEU A 116 -5.64 24.13 4.23
CA LEU A 116 -4.38 23.70 3.64
C LEU A 116 -3.63 24.91 3.08
N SER A 117 -2.30 24.89 3.17
CA SER A 117 -1.44 25.85 2.49
C SER A 117 -1.48 25.63 0.97
N ALA A 118 -0.95 26.57 0.18
CA ALA A 118 -0.81 26.38 -1.27
C ALA A 118 0.11 25.20 -1.62
N HIS A 119 1.01 24.83 -0.71
CA HIS A 119 2.03 23.79 -0.87
C HIS A 119 1.82 22.65 0.11
N PHE A 120 0.58 22.30 0.43
CA PHE A 120 0.28 21.15 1.26
C PHE A 120 0.81 19.84 0.64
N TRP A 121 1.08 18.86 1.49
CA TRP A 121 1.48 17.52 1.06
C TRP A 121 0.27 16.75 0.52
N LEU A 122 0.35 16.31 -0.73
CA LEU A 122 -0.67 15.46 -1.34
C LEU A 122 -0.06 14.07 -1.56
N ILE A 123 -0.57 13.10 -0.82
CA ILE A 123 -0.12 11.71 -0.89
C ILE A 123 -1.23 10.91 -1.57
N VAL A 124 -0.88 10.13 -2.59
CA VAL A 124 -1.82 9.26 -3.29
C VAL A 124 -1.37 7.83 -3.12
N LYS A 125 -2.25 6.99 -2.60
CA LYS A 125 -1.97 5.57 -2.37
C LYS A 125 -2.59 4.70 -3.46
N HIS A 126 -1.80 3.81 -4.06
CA HIS A 126 -2.31 2.76 -4.96
C HIS A 126 -1.37 1.53 -4.96
N PRO A 127 -1.67 0.45 -4.20
CA PRO A 127 -0.75 -0.68 -4.03
C PRO A 127 -0.40 -1.40 -5.34
N ALA A 128 -1.41 -1.80 -6.12
CA ALA A 128 -1.20 -2.63 -7.30
C ALA A 128 -0.61 -1.86 -8.49
N PRO A 129 -1.25 -0.78 -8.98
CA PRO A 129 -0.76 -0.16 -10.20
C PRO A 129 0.52 0.64 -9.99
N PHE A 130 0.77 1.23 -8.81
CA PHE A 130 2.02 1.95 -8.58
C PHE A 130 3.21 1.02 -8.42
N THR A 131 3.02 -0.19 -7.86
CA THR A 131 4.08 -1.21 -7.86
C THR A 131 4.38 -1.67 -9.29
N ALA A 132 3.37 -1.96 -10.09
CA ALA A 132 3.58 -2.43 -11.46
C ALA A 132 4.25 -1.38 -12.35
N LEU A 133 4.02 -0.09 -12.09
CA LEU A 133 4.59 1.06 -12.82
C LEU A 133 5.80 1.69 -12.11
N LEU A 134 6.38 1.02 -11.12
CA LEU A 134 7.32 1.65 -10.19
C LEU A 134 8.55 2.23 -10.90
N ASN A 135 9.12 1.51 -11.87
CA ASN A 135 10.29 1.97 -12.63
C ASN A 135 10.06 3.35 -13.28
N GLU A 136 8.87 3.60 -13.83
CA GLU A 136 8.56 4.87 -14.51
C GLU A 136 8.12 5.95 -13.52
N LEU A 137 7.45 5.58 -12.45
CA LEU A 137 6.91 6.55 -11.49
C LEU A 137 8.01 7.21 -10.65
N VAL A 138 9.09 6.49 -10.34
CA VAL A 138 10.22 7.05 -9.57
C VAL A 138 11.00 8.12 -10.33
N GLU A 139 10.91 8.16 -11.67
CA GLU A 139 11.52 9.21 -12.49
C GLU A 139 10.84 10.58 -12.32
N HIS A 140 9.65 10.61 -11.71
CA HIS A 140 8.78 11.78 -11.71
C HIS A 140 8.21 12.14 -10.33
N PHE A 141 8.20 11.19 -9.40
CA PHE A 141 7.62 11.38 -8.08
C PHE A 141 8.52 10.78 -7.00
N PRO A 142 8.58 11.37 -5.80
CA PRO A 142 8.92 10.63 -4.61
C PRO A 142 7.93 9.47 -4.43
N VAL A 143 8.43 8.24 -4.37
CA VAL A 143 7.63 7.04 -4.16
C VAL A 143 8.11 6.32 -2.91
N TYR A 144 7.18 5.99 -2.02
CA TYR A 144 7.44 5.21 -0.82
C TYR A 144 6.65 3.91 -0.85
N ALA A 145 7.26 2.82 -0.40
CA ALA A 145 6.61 1.53 -0.27
C ALA A 145 6.49 1.14 1.20
N ILE A 146 5.36 0.53 1.56
CA ILE A 146 5.21 -0.12 2.86
C ILE A 146 5.25 -1.64 2.68
N VAL A 147 6.17 -2.26 3.41
CA VAL A 147 6.29 -3.71 3.58
C VAL A 147 5.83 -4.10 4.98
N ARG A 148 5.55 -5.39 5.17
CA ARG A 148 5.05 -5.94 6.42
C ARG A 148 5.56 -7.38 6.55
N ASN A 149 5.67 -7.89 7.78
CA ASN A 149 6.09 -9.27 8.02
C ASN A 149 5.41 -10.23 7.02
N PRO A 150 6.19 -11.01 6.25
CA PRO A 150 5.67 -11.77 5.12
C PRO A 150 4.60 -12.79 5.54
N LEU A 151 4.75 -13.40 6.73
CA LEU A 151 3.75 -14.31 7.26
C LEU A 151 2.46 -13.59 7.64
N ALA A 152 2.54 -12.42 8.27
CA ALA A 152 1.36 -11.61 8.59
C ALA A 152 0.61 -11.15 7.33
N VAL A 153 1.32 -10.86 6.23
CA VAL A 153 0.72 -10.55 4.94
C VAL A 153 -0.04 -11.75 4.39
N LEU A 154 0.58 -12.94 4.35
CA LEU A 154 -0.05 -14.17 3.87
C LEU A 154 -1.29 -14.52 4.70
N ALA A 155 -1.21 -14.45 6.03
CA ALA A 155 -2.35 -14.63 6.93
C ALA A 155 -3.46 -13.61 6.62
N SER A 156 -3.09 -12.34 6.40
CA SER A 156 -4.07 -11.31 6.05
C SER A 156 -4.73 -11.57 4.69
N TRP A 157 -4.00 -11.97 3.65
CA TRP A 157 -4.56 -12.31 2.34
C TRP A 157 -5.54 -13.47 2.43
N ASN A 158 -5.24 -14.44 3.30
CA ASN A 158 -6.08 -15.60 3.52
C ASN A 158 -7.36 -15.31 4.32
N SER A 159 -7.42 -14.17 5.03
CA SER A 159 -8.57 -13.76 5.86
C SER A 159 -9.60 -12.86 5.16
N VAL A 160 -9.37 -12.46 3.91
CA VAL A 160 -10.19 -11.48 3.18
C VAL A 160 -10.60 -11.99 1.80
N SER A 161 -11.77 -11.59 1.32
CA SER A 161 -12.26 -11.92 -0.03
C SER A 161 -11.72 -10.92 -1.07
N LEU A 162 -10.41 -10.98 -1.34
CA LEU A 162 -9.72 -10.18 -2.35
C LEU A 162 -8.94 -11.09 -3.32
N PRO A 163 -8.61 -10.65 -4.56
CA PRO A 163 -7.86 -11.48 -5.51
C PRO A 163 -6.53 -12.03 -4.97
N VAL A 164 -5.86 -11.29 -4.07
CA VAL A 164 -4.61 -11.72 -3.42
C VAL A 164 -4.78 -12.98 -2.58
N ASN A 165 -5.99 -13.28 -2.11
CA ASN A 165 -6.34 -14.56 -1.47
C ASN A 165 -6.07 -15.75 -2.41
N LYS A 166 -6.18 -15.54 -3.72
CA LYS A 166 -5.93 -16.53 -4.77
C LYS A 166 -4.55 -16.40 -5.41
N GLY A 167 -3.67 -15.54 -4.87
CA GLY A 167 -2.35 -15.28 -5.44
C GLY A 167 -2.39 -14.44 -6.73
N HIS A 168 -3.41 -13.59 -6.89
CA HIS A 168 -3.53 -12.70 -8.04
C HIS A 168 -3.68 -11.24 -7.62
N VAL A 169 -3.25 -10.35 -8.51
CA VAL A 169 -3.43 -8.91 -8.38
C VAL A 169 -3.77 -8.34 -9.76
N PRO A 170 -5.04 -8.45 -10.21
CA PRO A 170 -5.42 -8.25 -11.61
C PRO A 170 -4.93 -6.93 -12.22
N VAL A 171 -5.00 -5.85 -11.45
CA VAL A 171 -4.52 -4.54 -11.90
C VAL A 171 -3.01 -4.53 -12.16
N ALA A 172 -2.20 -5.12 -11.28
CA ALA A 172 -0.76 -5.18 -11.51
C ALA A 172 -0.44 -6.12 -12.68
N GLU A 173 -1.14 -7.26 -12.78
CA GLU A 173 -1.04 -8.20 -13.91
C GLU A 173 -1.46 -7.59 -15.27
N TRP A 174 -2.27 -6.53 -15.28
CA TRP A 174 -2.59 -5.77 -16.49
C TRP A 174 -1.43 -4.90 -16.97
N PHE A 175 -0.65 -4.32 -16.05
CA PHE A 175 0.50 -3.47 -16.36
C PHE A 175 1.82 -4.25 -16.47
N ASP A 176 1.86 -5.47 -15.93
CA ASP A 176 2.98 -6.40 -15.97
C ASP A 176 2.56 -7.76 -16.57
N PRO A 177 2.67 -7.92 -17.91
CA PRO A 177 2.35 -9.18 -18.57
C PRO A 177 3.25 -10.35 -18.16
N LEU A 178 4.48 -10.08 -17.68
CA LEU A 178 5.38 -11.13 -17.21
C LEU A 178 4.87 -11.68 -15.88
N LEU A 179 4.51 -10.81 -14.93
CA LEU A 179 3.85 -11.21 -13.67
C LEU A 179 2.63 -12.09 -13.97
N ARG A 180 1.73 -11.63 -14.87
CA ARG A 180 0.53 -12.39 -15.25
C ARG A 180 0.86 -13.80 -15.73
N ARG A 181 1.84 -13.93 -16.64
CA ARG A 181 2.27 -15.22 -17.18
C ARG A 181 2.85 -16.10 -16.08
N THR A 182 3.73 -15.56 -15.23
CA THR A 182 4.34 -16.27 -14.12
C THR A 182 3.28 -16.84 -13.18
N LEU A 183 2.35 -16.00 -12.70
CA LEU A 183 1.30 -16.44 -11.77
C LEU A 183 0.35 -17.47 -12.40
N SER A 184 -0.01 -17.32 -13.68
CA SER A 184 -0.90 -18.28 -14.37
C SER A 184 -0.33 -19.70 -14.50
N ARG A 185 1.00 -19.85 -14.44
CA ARG A 185 1.69 -21.14 -14.55
C ARG A 185 1.81 -21.88 -13.22
N ILE A 186 1.48 -21.23 -12.10
CA ILE A 186 1.57 -21.83 -10.77
C ILE A 186 0.17 -22.32 -10.35
N PRO A 187 -0.10 -23.64 -10.39
CA PRO A 187 -1.42 -24.17 -10.06
C PRO A 187 -1.70 -24.12 -8.55
N ASP A 188 -0.70 -24.40 -7.71
CA ASP A 188 -0.84 -24.34 -6.26
C ASP A 188 -1.06 -22.89 -5.80
N ARG A 189 -2.17 -22.68 -5.11
CA ARG A 189 -2.59 -21.35 -4.65
C ARG A 189 -1.55 -20.71 -3.72
N TRP A 190 -0.92 -21.48 -2.84
CA TRP A 190 -0.02 -20.93 -1.82
C TRP A 190 1.36 -20.64 -2.42
N ALA A 191 1.87 -21.52 -3.29
CA ALA A 191 3.04 -21.24 -4.11
C ALA A 191 2.84 -19.98 -4.96
N ARG A 192 1.64 -19.78 -5.51
CA ARG A 192 1.30 -18.58 -6.26
C ARG A 192 1.26 -17.33 -5.38
N GLN A 193 0.75 -17.43 -4.14
CA GLN A 193 0.83 -16.34 -3.17
C GLN A 193 2.28 -16.02 -2.78
N LEU A 194 3.14 -17.03 -2.58
CA LEU A 194 4.55 -16.82 -2.29
C LEU A 194 5.28 -16.14 -3.46
N ALA A 195 5.04 -16.57 -4.69
CA ALA A 195 5.58 -15.91 -5.88
C ALA A 195 5.08 -14.47 -6.04
N LEU A 196 3.80 -14.20 -5.74
CA LEU A 196 3.27 -12.85 -5.74
C LEU A 196 3.90 -11.98 -4.63
N LEU A 197 4.09 -12.54 -3.44
CA LEU A 197 4.74 -11.87 -2.32
C LEU A 197 6.19 -11.49 -2.68
N ASP A 198 6.94 -12.45 -3.21
CA ASP A 198 8.29 -12.26 -3.72
C ASP A 198 8.35 -11.13 -4.75
N TRP A 199 7.47 -11.14 -5.76
CA TRP A 199 7.41 -10.09 -6.78
C TRP A 199 7.26 -8.68 -6.18
N PHE A 200 6.42 -8.50 -5.15
CA PHE A 200 6.29 -7.20 -4.49
C PHE A 200 7.60 -6.76 -3.82
N PHE A 201 8.18 -7.63 -2.99
CA PHE A 201 9.41 -7.32 -2.27
C PHE A 201 10.58 -7.08 -3.23
N GLU A 202 10.74 -7.92 -4.25
CA GLU A 202 11.77 -7.78 -5.26
C GLU A 202 11.62 -6.48 -6.05
N THR A 203 10.38 -6.12 -6.41
CA THR A 203 10.12 -4.87 -7.13
C THR A 203 10.54 -3.65 -6.30
N TYR A 204 10.27 -3.65 -4.99
CA TYR A 204 10.69 -2.54 -4.12
C TYR A 204 12.21 -2.53 -3.93
N ARG A 205 12.82 -3.68 -3.61
CA ARG A 205 14.26 -3.83 -3.40
C ARG A 205 15.07 -3.35 -4.60
N ARG A 206 14.62 -3.69 -5.81
CA ARG A 206 15.32 -3.38 -7.06
C ARG A 206 15.24 -1.91 -7.44
N VAL A 207 14.15 -1.22 -7.09
CA VAL A 207 13.81 0.10 -7.66
C VAL A 207 13.91 1.24 -6.65
N LEU A 208 13.60 0.98 -5.37
CA LEU A 208 13.57 2.01 -4.34
C LEU A 208 14.85 1.99 -3.50
N PRO A 209 15.34 3.16 -3.06
CA PRO A 209 16.35 3.20 -2.00
C PRO A 209 15.74 2.67 -0.69
N GLU A 210 16.58 2.11 0.18
CA GLU A 210 16.14 1.55 1.46
C GLU A 210 15.35 2.56 2.32
N THR A 211 15.76 3.83 2.29
CA THR A 211 15.09 4.93 3.02
C THR A 211 13.66 5.21 2.56
N ALA A 212 13.27 4.73 1.38
CA ALA A 212 11.93 4.86 0.83
C ALA A 212 11.04 3.62 1.09
N ILE A 213 11.57 2.60 1.78
CA ILE A 213 10.85 1.36 2.10
C ILE A 213 10.61 1.31 3.62
N LEU A 214 9.37 1.52 4.03
CA LEU A 214 8.98 1.53 5.44
C LEU A 214 8.41 0.18 5.86
N ARG A 215 8.74 -0.28 7.06
CA ARG A 215 8.10 -1.44 7.66
C ARG A 215 6.85 -1.03 8.42
N TYR A 216 5.77 -1.78 8.25
CA TYR A 216 4.55 -1.67 9.04
C TYR A 216 4.83 -1.66 10.54
N GLU A 217 5.73 -2.54 10.96
CA GLU A 217 6.11 -2.73 12.36
C GLU A 217 6.69 -1.44 12.95
N ASP A 218 7.52 -0.73 12.19
CA ASP A 218 8.12 0.55 12.62
C ASP A 218 7.08 1.66 12.69
N ILE A 219 6.12 1.70 11.76
CA ILE A 219 5.00 2.66 11.78
C ILE A 219 4.17 2.45 13.05
N VAL A 220 3.85 1.20 13.39
CA VAL A 220 3.06 0.87 14.58
C VAL A 220 3.85 1.17 15.86
N ALA A 221 5.07 0.66 15.98
CA ALA A 221 5.89 0.81 17.19
C ALA A 221 6.22 2.28 17.49
N SER A 222 6.37 3.11 16.46
CA SER A 222 6.63 4.54 16.60
C SER A 222 5.38 5.40 16.75
N GLY A 223 4.18 4.82 16.75
CA GLY A 223 2.93 5.58 16.77
C GLY A 223 2.75 6.51 15.56
N GLY A 224 3.37 6.16 14.43
CA GLY A 224 3.33 6.91 13.19
C GLY A 224 4.57 7.75 12.87
N ARG A 225 5.53 7.93 13.80
CA ARG A 225 6.72 8.79 13.55
C ARG A 225 7.61 8.31 12.42
N ALA A 226 7.61 7.01 12.12
CA ALA A 226 8.34 6.46 10.97
C ALA A 226 7.91 7.09 9.63
N LEU A 227 6.70 7.66 9.54
CA LEU A 227 6.21 8.37 8.36
C LEU A 227 6.88 9.74 8.14
N SER A 228 7.76 10.19 9.04
CA SER A 228 8.51 11.45 8.93
C SER A 228 9.42 11.52 7.70
N VAL A 229 9.83 10.37 7.18
CA VAL A 229 10.56 10.28 5.89
C VAL A 229 9.69 10.73 4.71
N ILE A 230 8.36 10.60 4.82
CA ILE A 230 7.39 11.04 3.80
C ILE A 230 7.02 12.50 4.03
N VAL A 231 6.57 12.82 5.23
CA VAL A 231 6.16 14.18 5.63
C VAL A 231 6.84 14.51 6.95
N PRO A 232 7.78 15.48 7.00
CA PRO A 232 8.58 15.74 8.21
C PRO A 232 7.77 15.94 9.49
N ALA A 233 6.60 16.60 9.40
CA ALA A 233 5.70 16.82 10.54
C ALA A 233 5.16 15.53 11.18
N ALA A 234 5.26 14.37 10.51
CA ALA A 234 4.91 13.08 11.12
C ALA A 234 5.81 12.71 12.29
N ALA A 235 6.97 13.34 12.47
CA ALA A 235 7.84 13.15 13.64
C ALA A 235 7.11 13.44 14.97
N GLU A 236 6.07 14.26 14.94
CA GLU A 236 5.25 14.61 16.11
C GLU A 236 4.06 13.65 16.34
N LEU A 237 3.85 12.66 15.46
CA LEU A 237 2.79 11.68 15.68
C LEU A 237 3.12 10.79 16.89
N ASN A 238 2.09 10.47 17.67
CA ASN A 238 2.22 9.53 18.76
C ASN A 238 0.89 8.82 19.01
N VAL A 239 0.35 8.23 17.95
CA VAL A 239 -0.93 7.52 18.03
C VAL A 239 -0.69 6.13 18.60
N PRO A 240 -1.38 5.70 19.67
CA PRO A 240 -1.28 4.34 20.17
C PRO A 240 -1.88 3.38 19.15
N LEU A 241 -1.06 2.48 18.60
CA LEU A 241 -1.44 1.56 17.54
C LEU A 241 -1.20 0.11 17.99
N PRO A 242 -2.20 -0.79 17.89
CA PRO A 242 -1.98 -2.20 18.12
C PRO A 242 -1.27 -2.83 16.92
N ASN A 243 -0.27 -3.66 17.17
CA ASN A 243 0.31 -4.50 16.13
C ASN A 243 -0.71 -5.58 15.74
N ARG A 244 -1.04 -5.65 14.44
CA ARG A 244 -2.02 -6.60 13.91
C ARG A 244 -1.37 -7.84 13.26
N ASN A 245 -0.07 -8.08 13.45
CA ASN A 245 0.65 -9.23 12.87
C ASN A 245 0.13 -10.57 13.37
N ALA A 246 -0.18 -10.67 14.67
CA ALA A 246 -0.84 -11.80 15.30
C ALA A 246 -2.35 -11.54 15.53
N SER A 247 -3.02 -10.90 14.57
CA SER A 247 -4.44 -10.53 14.73
C SER A 247 -5.30 -11.77 15.04
N PRO A 248 -6.22 -11.72 16.02
CA PRO A 248 -7.09 -12.85 16.39
C PRO A 248 -8.08 -13.24 15.27
N LEU A 249 -8.21 -12.40 14.24
CA LEU A 249 -9.00 -12.67 13.04
C LEU A 249 -8.29 -13.58 12.03
N TYR A 250 -7.05 -14.00 12.29
CA TYR A 250 -6.30 -14.92 11.45
C TYR A 250 -6.51 -16.36 11.91
N ASP A 251 -6.58 -17.28 10.95
CA ASP A 251 -6.65 -18.72 11.22
C ASP A 251 -5.25 -19.19 11.63
N VAL A 252 -5.08 -19.55 12.90
CA VAL A 252 -3.79 -19.93 13.50
C VAL A 252 -3.21 -21.17 12.82
N SER A 253 -4.02 -22.19 12.55
CA SER A 253 -3.58 -23.43 11.90
C SER A 253 -3.08 -23.15 10.48
N LEU A 254 -3.81 -22.35 9.72
CA LEU A 254 -3.39 -21.93 8.38
C LEU A 254 -2.14 -21.06 8.44
N MET A 255 -2.05 -20.13 9.38
CA MET A 255 -0.89 -19.27 9.55
C MET A 255 0.37 -20.08 9.86
N CYS A 256 0.29 -21.07 10.74
CA CYS A 256 1.40 -22.00 11.00
C CYS A 256 1.84 -22.74 9.73
N ALA A 257 0.88 -23.32 8.99
CA ALA A 257 1.18 -24.05 7.76
C ALA A 257 1.81 -23.16 6.67
N LEU A 258 1.35 -21.90 6.54
CA LEU A 258 1.95 -20.92 5.64
C LEU A 258 3.36 -20.51 6.10
N GLY A 259 3.57 -20.36 7.40
CA GLY A 259 4.87 -20.04 7.99
C GLY A 259 5.90 -21.13 7.72
N GLU A 260 5.55 -22.39 7.94
CA GLU A 260 6.42 -23.54 7.65
C GLU A 260 6.76 -23.66 6.16
N ARG A 261 5.83 -23.31 5.27
CA ARG A 261 6.11 -23.27 3.82
C ARG A 261 7.01 -22.10 3.46
N LEU A 262 6.74 -20.91 3.98
CA LEU A 262 7.54 -19.70 3.77
C LEU A 262 8.99 -19.92 4.22
N LEU A 263 9.21 -20.54 5.38
CA LEU A 263 10.55 -20.86 5.91
C LEU A 263 11.34 -21.85 5.05
N LYS A 264 10.72 -22.53 4.08
CA LYS A 264 11.39 -23.45 3.15
C LYS A 264 11.64 -22.82 1.78
N THR A 265 11.22 -21.59 1.57
CA THR A 265 11.45 -20.87 0.32
C THR A 265 12.55 -19.85 0.45
N ASP A 266 13.12 -19.50 -0.70
CA ASP A 266 13.91 -18.30 -0.88
C ASP A 266 13.03 -17.21 -1.51
N GLY A 267 13.45 -15.96 -1.39
CA GLY A 267 12.76 -14.82 -1.97
C GLY A 267 13.21 -13.49 -1.37
N ALA A 268 12.90 -12.41 -2.08
CA ALA A 268 13.34 -11.06 -1.76
C ALA A 268 12.80 -10.55 -0.42
N TYR A 269 11.74 -11.15 0.13
CA TYR A 269 11.26 -10.81 1.48
C TYR A 269 12.29 -11.09 2.58
N TRP A 270 13.26 -11.99 2.35
CA TRP A 270 14.34 -12.25 3.29
C TRP A 270 15.39 -11.14 3.37
N ASP A 271 15.43 -10.24 2.39
CA ASP A 271 16.27 -9.03 2.47
C ASP A 271 15.66 -7.97 3.41
N PHE A 272 14.38 -8.11 3.77
CA PHE A 272 13.66 -7.18 4.64
C PHE A 272 13.30 -7.76 6.00
N TYR A 273 13.17 -9.08 6.11
CA TYR A 273 12.77 -9.77 7.31
C TYR A 273 13.67 -10.97 7.54
N SER A 274 13.95 -11.29 8.80
CA SER A 274 14.74 -12.48 9.13
C SER A 274 13.81 -13.70 9.25
N ARG A 275 14.34 -14.91 9.06
CA ARG A 275 13.58 -16.15 9.27
C ARG A 275 13.10 -16.26 10.71
N GLU A 276 13.92 -15.83 11.67
CA GLU A 276 13.61 -15.78 13.10
C GLU A 276 12.43 -14.84 13.39
N SER A 277 12.23 -13.78 12.59
CA SER A 277 11.04 -12.92 12.74
C SER A 277 9.74 -13.62 12.35
N VAL A 278 9.81 -14.59 11.43
CA VAL A 278 8.67 -15.44 11.05
C VAL A 278 8.46 -16.54 12.09
N GLU A 279 9.54 -17.20 12.54
CA GLU A 279 9.49 -18.22 13.58
C GLU A 279 8.91 -17.68 14.90
N ARG A 280 9.34 -16.50 15.34
CA ARG A 280 8.77 -15.83 16.52
C ARG A 280 7.28 -15.57 16.36
N LEU A 281 6.85 -15.14 15.18
CA LEU A 281 5.43 -14.89 14.92
C LEU A 281 4.62 -16.21 14.91
N ILE A 282 5.19 -17.32 14.45
CA ILE A 282 4.58 -18.65 14.56
C ILE A 282 4.43 -19.05 16.04
N ALA A 283 5.47 -18.85 16.85
CA ALA A 283 5.43 -19.15 18.28
C ALA A 283 4.37 -18.29 19.00
N GLU A 284 4.34 -16.98 18.73
CA GLU A 284 3.38 -16.04 19.31
C GLU A 284 1.92 -16.45 19.07
N VAL A 285 1.59 -16.91 17.85
CA VAL A 285 0.19 -17.33 17.55
C VAL A 285 -0.17 -18.71 18.07
N ARG A 286 0.81 -19.54 18.47
CA ARG A 286 0.57 -20.86 19.06
C ARG A 286 0.28 -20.79 20.57
N GLY A 287 0.77 -19.76 21.25
CA GLY A 287 0.71 -19.62 22.72
C GLY A 287 1.99 -20.11 23.35
#